data_AF-A0A7S2PXN5-F1
#
_entry.id   AF-A0A7S2PXN5-F1
#
_cell.length_a   1.000
_cell.length_b   1.000
_cell.length_c   1.000
_cell.angle_alpha   90.00
_cell.angle_beta   90.00
_cell.angle_gamma   90.00
#
_symmetry.space_group_name_H-M   'P 1'
#
loop_
_entity.id
_entity.type
_entity.pdbx_description
1 polymer ?
#
loop_
_entity_poly.entity_id
_entity_poly.type
_entity_poly.pdbx_seq_one_letter_code
_entity_poly.pdbx_strand_id
1 'polypeptide(L)'
;AIGGLAARAPQQVAALGPWGPVYFVLLGTAMESLLLPVTPLVLSAGILFGVPLGTALALAFMASSATVGFVLSRGVLRPHVEKYFARNKRFRMVNAVVEREGFKVMFLLRLSPFLPSCVANYLFALSSTKYPDFILATILAYVPYCSLLVYSATVAGSALQQGVRHRWLVCGAALVL
;
A
#
# COMPACT_ATOMS: atom_id res chain seq x y z
N ALA A 1 -19.79 -14.15 -16.43
CA ALA A 1 -19.35 -14.78 -15.16
C ALA A 1 -18.98 -13.76 -14.07
N ILE A 2 -18.31 -12.65 -14.39
CA ILE A 2 -17.82 -11.64 -13.41
C ILE A 2 -18.93 -10.68 -12.93
N GLY A 3 -20.01 -10.54 -13.72
CA GLY A 3 -21.21 -9.76 -13.39
C GLY A 3 -22.05 -10.28 -12.22
N GLY A 4 -21.80 -11.52 -11.77
CA GLY A 4 -22.39 -12.04 -10.53
C GLY A 4 -21.59 -11.71 -9.28
N LEU A 5 -20.28 -11.41 -9.39
CA LEU A 5 -19.37 -11.30 -8.25
C LEU A 5 -19.49 -9.98 -7.48
N ALA A 6 -19.60 -8.82 -8.13
CA ALA A 6 -19.81 -7.53 -7.45
C ALA A 6 -21.24 -7.36 -6.87
N ALA A 7 -22.30 -7.82 -7.54
CA ALA A 7 -23.64 -7.91 -6.97
C ALA A 7 -23.71 -8.90 -5.78
N ARG A 8 -22.84 -9.91 -5.75
CA ARG A 8 -22.69 -10.86 -4.63
C ARG A 8 -21.58 -10.50 -3.67
N ALA A 9 -20.77 -9.45 -3.88
CA ALA A 9 -19.62 -9.14 -3.05
C ALA A 9 -19.99 -8.98 -1.55
N PRO A 10 -21.04 -8.22 -1.18
CA PRO A 10 -21.48 -8.19 0.22
C PRO A 10 -22.02 -9.53 0.73
N GLN A 11 -22.62 -10.38 -0.13
CA GLN A 11 -23.10 -11.72 0.23
C GLN A 11 -21.96 -12.78 0.27
N GLN A 12 -20.87 -12.58 -0.47
CA GLN A 12 -19.67 -13.44 -0.47
C GLN A 12 -18.73 -13.10 0.69
N VAL A 13 -18.69 -11.84 1.12
CA VAL A 13 -18.07 -11.44 2.39
C VAL A 13 -18.79 -12.09 3.57
N ALA A 14 -20.12 -12.18 3.52
CA ALA A 14 -20.89 -12.96 4.51
C ALA A 14 -20.57 -14.47 4.46
N ALA A 15 -20.20 -15.02 3.29
CA ALA A 15 -19.84 -16.42 3.12
C ALA A 15 -18.39 -16.77 3.53
N LEU A 16 -17.46 -15.81 3.51
CA LEU A 16 -16.07 -15.96 4.01
C LEU A 16 -15.98 -16.01 5.55
N GLY A 17 -17.10 -15.74 6.23
CA GLY A 17 -17.16 -15.62 7.68
C GLY A 17 -16.37 -14.41 8.21
N PRO A 18 -16.39 -14.19 9.53
CA PRO A 18 -15.73 -13.03 10.16
C PRO A 18 -14.19 -13.00 9.98
N TRP A 19 -13.58 -14.09 9.49
CA TRP A 19 -12.13 -14.23 9.31
C TRP A 19 -11.60 -13.75 7.95
N GLY A 20 -12.46 -13.57 6.94
CA GLY A 20 -12.05 -13.14 5.60
C GLY A 20 -11.20 -11.86 5.58
N PRO A 21 -11.61 -10.78 6.27
CA PRO A 21 -10.83 -9.55 6.36
C PRO A 21 -9.46 -9.74 7.02
N VAL A 22 -9.37 -10.60 8.05
CA VAL A 22 -8.11 -10.89 8.76
C VAL A 22 -7.15 -11.60 7.82
N TYR A 23 -7.61 -12.63 7.11
CA TYR A 23 -6.79 -13.35 6.13
C TYR A 23 -6.29 -12.42 5.02
N PHE A 24 -7.15 -11.53 4.52
CA PHE A 24 -6.78 -10.54 3.51
C PHE A 24 -5.64 -9.63 3.97
N VAL A 25 -5.72 -9.10 5.20
CA VAL A 25 -4.68 -8.24 5.76
C VAL A 25 -3.36 -9.00 5.95
N LEU A 26 -3.40 -10.22 6.47
CA LEU A 26 -2.21 -11.04 6.68
C LEU A 26 -1.54 -11.39 5.35
N LEU A 27 -2.32 -11.86 4.37
CA LEU A 27 -1.83 -12.19 3.04
C LEU A 27 -1.24 -10.95 2.37
N GLY A 28 -1.96 -9.82 2.41
CA GLY A 28 -1.48 -8.58 1.79
C GLY A 28 -0.22 -8.04 2.43
N THR A 29 -0.12 -8.16 3.76
CA THR A 29 1.10 -7.81 4.48
C THR A 29 2.28 -8.66 4.04
N ALA A 30 2.10 -9.98 3.95
CA ALA A 30 3.14 -10.91 3.52
C ALA A 30 3.56 -10.66 2.07
N MET A 31 2.60 -10.48 1.16
CA MET A 31 2.89 -10.25 -0.25
C MET A 31 3.64 -8.95 -0.50
N GLU A 32 3.21 -7.83 0.10
CA GLU A 32 3.93 -6.56 -0.04
C GLU A 32 5.32 -6.61 0.61
N SER A 33 5.44 -7.29 1.76
CA SER A 33 6.75 -7.51 2.40
C SER A 33 7.73 -8.30 1.51
N LEU A 34 7.20 -9.19 0.66
CA LEU A 34 7.94 -9.99 -0.33
C LEU A 34 8.19 -9.24 -1.65
N LEU A 35 8.05 -7.91 -1.68
CA LEU A 35 8.27 -7.06 -2.86
C LEU A 35 7.30 -7.31 -4.02
N LEU A 36 6.14 -7.92 -3.75
CA LEU A 36 5.12 -8.11 -4.79
C LEU A 36 4.35 -6.81 -5.05
N PRO A 37 3.86 -6.59 -6.28
CA PRO A 37 3.09 -5.41 -6.62
C PRO A 37 1.82 -5.33 -5.76
N VAL A 38 1.62 -4.18 -5.11
CA VAL A 38 0.52 -3.97 -4.17
C VAL A 38 -0.80 -3.58 -4.87
N THR A 39 -0.70 -2.99 -6.05
CA THR A 39 -1.85 -2.48 -6.82
C THR A 39 -2.94 -3.53 -7.04
N PRO A 40 -2.64 -4.77 -7.49
CA PRO A 40 -3.65 -5.81 -7.66
C PRO A 40 -4.39 -6.14 -6.36
N LEU A 41 -3.70 -6.12 -5.22
CA LEU A 41 -4.30 -6.37 -3.92
C LEU A 41 -5.25 -5.23 -3.52
N VAL A 42 -4.84 -3.97 -3.65
CA VAL A 42 -5.71 -2.82 -3.35
C VAL A 42 -6.95 -2.81 -4.23
N LEU A 43 -6.81 -3.10 -5.53
CA LEU A 43 -7.94 -3.24 -6.45
C LEU A 43 -8.88 -4.37 -6.02
N SER A 44 -8.33 -5.53 -5.62
CA SER A 44 -9.13 -6.64 -5.12
C SER A 44 -9.90 -6.26 -3.84
N ALA A 45 -9.35 -5.40 -2.99
CA ALA A 45 -10.04 -4.91 -1.79
C ALA A 45 -11.34 -4.16 -2.16
N GLY A 46 -11.30 -3.32 -3.19
CA GLY A 46 -12.48 -2.58 -3.66
C GLY A 46 -13.53 -3.45 -4.34
N ILE A 47 -13.11 -4.50 -5.04
CA ILE A 47 -14.04 -5.45 -5.68
C ILE A 47 -14.70 -6.37 -4.63
N LEU A 48 -13.93 -6.83 -3.64
CA LEU A 48 -14.37 -7.84 -2.67
C LEU A 48 -15.14 -7.23 -1.48
N PHE A 49 -14.67 -6.12 -0.94
CA PHE A 49 -15.18 -5.55 0.33
C PHE A 49 -15.92 -4.22 0.14
N GLY A 50 -15.94 -3.68 -1.08
CA GLY A 50 -16.50 -2.35 -1.36
C GLY A 50 -15.65 -1.21 -0.81
N VAL A 51 -16.12 0.03 -0.99
CA VAL A 51 -15.29 1.22 -0.74
C VAL A 51 -14.89 1.42 0.73
N PRO A 52 -15.81 1.50 1.70
CA PRO A 52 -15.43 1.84 3.08
C PRO A 52 -14.58 0.74 3.74
N LEU A 53 -15.02 -0.52 3.62
CA LEU A 53 -14.30 -1.65 4.22
C LEU A 53 -13.03 -2.01 3.44
N GLY A 54 -13.07 -1.99 2.10
CA GLY A 54 -11.89 -2.24 1.26
C GLY A 54 -10.79 -1.21 1.47
N THR A 55 -11.13 0.07 1.63
CA THR A 55 -10.16 1.12 1.95
C THR A 55 -9.54 0.90 3.33
N ALA A 56 -10.34 0.59 4.34
CA ALA A 56 -9.86 0.33 5.69
C ALA A 56 -8.90 -0.88 5.73
N LEU A 57 -9.26 -1.98 5.05
CA LEU A 57 -8.42 -3.17 4.95
C LEU A 57 -7.15 -2.92 4.15
N ALA A 58 -7.24 -2.14 3.07
CA ALA A 58 -6.08 -1.74 2.28
C ALA A 58 -5.08 -0.94 3.12
N LEU A 59 -5.56 0.06 3.85
CA LEU A 59 -4.73 0.84 4.78
C LEU A 59 -4.13 -0.04 5.88
N ALA A 60 -4.91 -0.96 6.44
CA ALA A 60 -4.44 -1.85 7.49
C ALA A 60 -3.25 -2.70 7.03
N PHE A 61 -3.37 -3.41 5.89
CA PHE A 61 -2.27 -4.26 5.44
C PHE A 61 -1.04 -3.44 5.00
N MET A 62 -1.23 -2.29 4.35
CA MET A 62 -0.11 -1.43 3.94
C MET A 62 0.62 -0.85 5.15
N ALA A 63 -0.10 -0.46 6.19
CA ALA A 63 0.49 0.00 7.45
C ALA A 63 1.24 -1.14 8.16
N SER A 64 0.65 -2.34 8.20
CA SER A 64 1.28 -3.53 8.78
C SER A 64 2.57 -3.91 8.06
N SER A 65 2.58 -3.93 6.73
CA SER A 65 3.77 -4.26 5.95
C SER A 65 4.83 -3.16 6.00
N ALA A 66 4.44 -1.88 5.99
CA ALA A 66 5.37 -0.79 6.25
C ALA A 66 6.05 -0.94 7.63
N THR A 67 5.30 -1.39 8.64
CA THR A 67 5.84 -1.69 9.97
C THR A 67 6.81 -2.86 9.95
N VAL A 68 6.48 -3.95 9.26
CA VAL A 68 7.36 -5.12 9.08
C VAL A 68 8.66 -4.70 8.40
N GLY A 69 8.58 -3.98 7.28
CA GLY A 69 9.75 -3.45 6.58
C GLY A 69 10.59 -2.52 7.47
N PHE A 70 9.94 -1.71 8.32
CA PHE A 70 10.65 -0.85 9.26
C PHE A 70 11.42 -1.62 10.32
N VAL A 71 10.78 -2.60 10.95
CA VAL A 71 11.40 -3.43 11.99
C VAL A 71 12.53 -4.27 11.41
N LEU A 72 12.32 -4.92 10.26
CA LEU A 72 13.35 -5.72 9.59
C LEU A 72 14.55 -4.86 9.18
N SER A 73 14.31 -3.67 8.63
CA SER A 73 15.38 -2.76 8.25
C SER A 73 16.21 -2.30 9.44
N ARG A 74 15.55 -1.90 10.54
CA ARG A 74 16.25 -1.34 11.70
C ARG A 74 16.96 -2.39 12.53
N GLY A 75 16.39 -3.61 12.61
CA GLY A 75 16.97 -4.73 13.32
C GLY A 75 18.08 -5.43 12.53
N VAL A 76 17.81 -5.79 11.28
CA VAL A 76 18.70 -6.67 10.50
C VAL A 76 19.58 -5.89 9.53
N LEU A 77 19.03 -4.94 8.76
CA LEU A 77 19.83 -4.30 7.71
C LEU A 77 20.73 -3.20 8.26
N ARG A 78 20.22 -2.36 9.17
CA ARG A 78 20.92 -1.16 9.65
C ARG A 78 22.35 -1.44 10.15
N PRO A 79 22.62 -2.45 10.99
CA PRO A 79 23.98 -2.74 11.45
C PRO A 79 24.95 -3.10 10.32
N HIS A 80 24.46 -3.70 9.24
CA HIS A 80 25.27 -4.13 8.09
C HIS A 80 25.55 -2.97 7.13
N VAL A 81 24.58 -2.09 6.91
CA VAL A 81 24.70 -1.03 5.90
C VAL A 81 25.22 0.30 6.45
N GLU A 82 25.16 0.52 7.77
CA GLU A 82 25.63 1.76 8.41
C GLU A 82 27.12 2.04 8.13
N LYS A 83 27.96 0.99 8.07
CA LYS A 83 29.38 1.12 7.71
C LYS A 83 29.62 1.59 6.26
N TYR A 84 28.75 1.16 5.33
CA TYR A 84 28.83 1.56 3.93
C TYR A 84 28.25 2.97 3.70
N PHE A 85 27.13 3.27 4.36
CA PHE A 85 26.47 4.56 4.22
C PHE A 85 27.16 5.71 4.95
N ALA A 86 27.84 5.44 6.07
CA ALA A 86 28.63 6.44 6.78
C ALA A 86 29.72 7.07 5.89
N ARG A 87 30.19 6.37 4.85
CA ARG A 87 31.19 6.88 3.90
C ARG A 87 30.61 7.78 2.81
N ASN A 88 29.30 7.76 2.57
CA ASN A 88 28.67 8.49 1.47
C ASN A 88 28.13 9.87 1.92
N LYS A 89 28.74 10.95 1.41
CA LYS A 89 28.32 12.34 1.71
C LYS A 89 26.85 12.61 1.38
N ARG A 90 26.32 12.07 0.27
CA ARG A 90 24.93 12.30 -0.15
C ARG A 90 23.95 11.68 0.84
N PHE A 91 24.25 10.49 1.34
CA PHE A 91 23.40 9.82 2.31
C PHE A 91 23.35 10.58 3.64
N ARG A 92 24.48 11.10 4.12
CA ARG A 92 24.51 11.92 5.33
C ARG A 92 23.68 13.20 5.21
N MET A 93 23.69 13.84 4.04
CA MET A 93 22.84 15.02 3.79
C MET A 93 21.36 14.65 3.84
N VAL A 94 20.97 13.54 3.18
CA VAL A 94 19.58 13.05 3.22
C VAL A 94 19.16 12.73 4.66
N ASN A 95 20.01 12.03 5.41
CA ASN A 95 19.73 11.71 6.82
C ASN A 95 19.56 12.97 7.68
N ALA A 96 20.37 14.00 7.48
CA ALA A 96 20.25 15.26 8.23
C ALA A 96 18.93 16.00 7.92
N VAL A 97 18.46 15.96 6.67
CA VAL A 97 17.16 16.53 6.29
C VAL A 97 16.02 15.70 6.89
N VAL A 98 16.13 14.37 6.83
CA VAL A 98 15.16 13.42 7.38
C VAL A 98 15.09 13.47 8.92
N GLU A 99 16.19 13.83 9.59
CA GLU A 99 16.23 14.01 11.04
C GLU A 99 15.46 15.27 11.50
N ARG A 100 15.49 16.34 10.68
CA ARG A 100 14.77 17.59 10.97
C ARG A 100 13.30 17.55 10.56
N GLU A 101 13.02 17.01 9.37
CA GLU A 101 11.72 17.11 8.69
C GLU A 101 11.23 15.74 8.21
N GLY A 102 11.54 14.67 8.93
CA GLY A 102 11.33 13.28 8.50
C GLY A 102 9.91 12.99 8.03
N PHE A 103 8.90 13.40 8.81
CA PHE A 103 7.49 13.26 8.44
C PHE A 103 7.21 13.88 7.06
N LYS A 104 7.60 15.14 6.85
CA LYS A 104 7.31 15.91 5.64
C LYS A 104 7.99 15.31 4.42
N VAL A 105 9.27 14.94 4.57
CA VAL A 105 10.06 14.30 3.50
C VAL A 105 9.44 12.97 3.09
N MET A 106 9.09 12.11 4.07
CA MET A 106 8.50 10.81 3.79
C MET A 106 7.11 10.93 3.17
N PHE A 107 6.28 11.85 3.68
CA PHE A 107 4.95 12.09 3.15
C PHE A 107 5.01 12.54 1.69
N LEU A 108 5.85 13.54 1.37
CA LEU A 108 6.02 14.03 -0.01
C LEU A 108 6.61 12.96 -0.94
N LEU A 109 7.57 12.18 -0.47
CA LEU A 109 8.14 11.08 -1.26
C LEU A 109 7.16 9.95 -1.50
N ARG A 110 6.24 9.66 -0.56
CA ARG A 110 5.19 8.65 -0.75
C ARG A 110 4.06 9.11 -1.66
N LEU A 111 3.77 10.40 -1.69
CA LEU A 111 2.88 10.98 -2.70
C LEU A 111 3.51 10.96 -4.09
N SER A 112 4.83 10.85 -4.16
CA SER A 112 5.54 10.72 -5.41
C SER A 112 5.55 9.26 -5.90
N PRO A 113 5.25 9.00 -7.18
CA PRO A 113 5.24 7.63 -7.73
C PRO A 113 6.64 7.06 -8.00
N PHE A 114 7.72 7.77 -7.65
CA PHE A 114 9.09 7.38 -8.02
C PHE A 114 9.60 6.13 -7.29
N LEU A 115 9.10 5.82 -6.09
CA LEU A 115 9.58 4.70 -5.29
C LEU A 115 8.47 3.66 -5.06
N PRO A 116 8.70 2.40 -5.43
CA PRO A 116 7.81 1.32 -5.04
C PRO A 116 7.68 1.25 -3.50
N SER A 117 6.47 1.02 -3.00
CA SER A 117 6.13 0.99 -1.56
C SER A 117 7.11 0.15 -0.74
N CYS A 118 7.42 -1.05 -1.24
CA CYS A 118 8.33 -1.97 -0.61
C CYS A 118 9.71 -1.32 -0.39
N VAL A 119 10.30 -0.78 -1.46
CA VAL A 119 11.62 -0.13 -1.43
C VAL A 119 11.62 1.10 -0.53
N ALA A 120 10.56 1.91 -0.61
CA ALA A 120 10.38 3.08 0.23
C ALA A 120 10.35 2.72 1.73
N ASN A 121 9.66 1.64 2.10
CA ASN A 121 9.58 1.16 3.47
C ASN A 121 10.97 0.78 4.04
N TYR A 122 11.82 0.11 3.24
CA TYR A 122 13.18 -0.21 3.66
C TYR A 122 14.10 1.03 3.71
N LEU A 123 14.05 1.90 2.69
CA LEU A 123 14.91 3.09 2.61
C LEU A 123 14.65 4.08 3.74
N PHE A 124 13.38 4.37 4.02
CA PHE A 124 13.03 5.28 5.11
C PHE A 124 13.39 4.70 6.47
N ALA A 125 13.28 3.39 6.65
CA ALA A 125 13.62 2.74 7.90
C ALA A 125 15.14 2.64 8.17
N LEU A 126 15.95 2.67 7.11
CA LEU A 126 17.41 2.81 7.21
C LEU A 126 17.85 4.24 7.59
N SER A 127 16.95 5.22 7.46
CA SER A 127 17.22 6.61 7.78
C SER A 127 17.02 6.89 9.29
N SER A 128 17.46 8.06 9.77
CA SER A 128 17.39 8.45 11.20
C SER A 128 15.97 8.73 11.74
N THR A 129 14.93 8.26 11.06
CA THR A 129 13.53 8.58 11.36
C THR A 129 12.97 7.87 12.58
N LYS A 130 12.05 8.57 13.24
CA LYS A 130 11.22 8.02 14.31
C LYS A 130 10.07 7.23 13.69
N TYR A 131 9.77 6.08 14.29
CA TYR A 131 8.63 5.24 13.88
C TYR A 131 7.28 5.98 13.80
N PRO A 132 6.88 6.84 14.78
CA PRO A 132 5.61 7.55 14.70
C PRO A 132 5.52 8.47 13.47
N ASP A 133 6.60 9.21 13.17
CA ASP A 133 6.64 10.10 11.99
C ASP A 133 6.55 9.29 10.70
N PHE A 134 7.23 8.13 10.66
CA PHE A 134 7.18 7.21 9.53
C PHE A 134 5.76 6.69 9.28
N ILE A 135 5.10 6.12 10.31
CA ILE A 135 3.81 5.47 10.14
C ILE A 135 2.69 6.48 9.87
N LEU A 136 2.73 7.65 10.51
CA LEU A 136 1.78 8.74 10.23
C LEU A 136 1.91 9.24 8.80
N ALA A 137 3.14 9.47 8.33
CA ALA A 137 3.38 9.84 6.94
C ALA A 137 2.90 8.74 5.98
N THR A 138 3.09 7.46 6.33
CA THR A 138 2.60 6.30 5.55
C THR A 138 1.09 6.37 5.38
N ILE A 139 0.37 6.40 6.50
CA ILE A 139 -1.07 6.29 6.52
C ILE A 139 -1.68 7.49 5.80
N LEU A 140 -1.22 8.70 6.11
CA LEU A 140 -1.74 9.91 5.48
C LEU A 140 -1.50 9.94 3.96
N ALA A 141 -0.36 9.43 3.49
CA ALA A 141 -0.11 9.34 2.05
C ALA A 141 -0.96 8.25 1.38
N TYR A 142 -1.20 7.12 2.06
CA TYR A 142 -1.97 6.02 1.52
C TYR A 142 -3.49 6.21 1.60
N VAL A 143 -4.01 7.06 2.48
CA VAL A 143 -5.45 7.35 2.55
C VAL A 143 -6.02 7.79 1.19
N PRO A 144 -5.52 8.84 0.51
CA PRO A 144 -6.05 9.24 -0.79
C PRO A 144 -5.77 8.18 -1.87
N TYR A 145 -4.60 7.54 -1.84
CA TYR A 145 -4.20 6.50 -2.80
C TYR A 145 -5.13 5.28 -2.75
N CYS A 146 -5.30 4.69 -1.57
CA CYS A 146 -6.18 3.54 -1.35
C CYS A 146 -7.63 3.89 -1.66
N SER A 147 -8.12 5.04 -1.17
CA SER A 147 -9.50 5.45 -1.41
C SER A 147 -9.80 5.56 -2.90
N LEU A 148 -8.89 6.18 -3.67
CA LEU A 148 -9.04 6.36 -5.11
C LEU A 148 -9.02 5.03 -5.87
N LEU A 149 -8.06 4.14 -5.55
CA LEU A 149 -7.93 2.84 -6.21
C LEU A 149 -9.09 1.90 -5.88
N VAL A 150 -9.46 1.82 -4.61
CA VAL A 150 -10.59 1.00 -4.15
C VAL A 150 -11.88 1.51 -4.79
N TYR A 151 -12.12 2.83 -4.79
CA TYR A 151 -13.28 3.42 -5.45
C TYR A 151 -13.30 3.11 -6.95
N SER A 152 -12.17 3.31 -7.63
CA SER A 152 -12.02 3.02 -9.07
C SER A 152 -12.29 1.55 -9.36
N ALA A 153 -11.79 0.64 -8.51
CA ALA A 153 -12.00 -0.79 -8.63
C ALA A 153 -13.47 -1.19 -8.40
N THR A 154 -14.14 -0.59 -7.41
CA THR A 154 -15.57 -0.84 -7.16
C THR A 154 -16.42 -0.38 -8.34
N VAL A 155 -16.16 0.81 -8.89
CA VAL A 155 -16.89 1.36 -10.04
C VAL A 155 -16.59 0.58 -11.33
N ALA A 156 -15.32 0.24 -11.57
CA ALA A 156 -14.92 -0.65 -12.66
C ALA A 156 -15.61 -2.02 -12.54
N GLY A 157 -15.61 -2.59 -11.34
CA GLY A 157 -16.26 -3.85 -11.03
C GLY A 157 -17.74 -3.83 -11.33
N SER A 158 -18.46 -2.77 -10.95
CA SER A 158 -19.90 -2.61 -11.20
C SER A 158 -20.21 -2.36 -12.69
N ALA A 159 -19.41 -1.56 -13.39
CA ALA A 159 -19.56 -1.29 -14.83
C ALA A 159 -19.36 -2.54 -15.70
N LEU A 160 -18.43 -3.42 -15.31
CA LEU A 160 -18.22 -4.72 -15.96
C LEU A 160 -19.43 -5.66 -15.78
N GLN A 161 -20.29 -5.43 -14.78
CA GLN A 161 -21.50 -6.24 -14.56
C GLN A 161 -22.67 -5.80 -15.43
N GLN A 162 -22.75 -4.51 -15.75
CA GLN A 162 -23.86 -3.93 -16.52
C GLN A 162 -23.71 -4.07 -18.05
N GLY A 163 -22.69 -4.79 -18.53
CA GLY A 163 -22.52 -5.04 -19.96
C GLY A 163 -22.14 -3.79 -20.78
N VAL A 164 -21.43 -2.84 -20.18
CA VAL A 164 -20.98 -1.62 -20.88
C VAL A 164 -20.02 -2.00 -22.02
N ARG A 165 -20.37 -1.59 -23.24
CA ARG A 165 -19.71 -1.90 -24.53
C ARG A 165 -18.21 -1.54 -24.60
N HIS A 166 -17.68 -0.74 -23.68
CA HIS A 166 -16.28 -0.29 -23.68
C HIS A 166 -15.46 -0.88 -22.53
N ARG A 167 -15.36 -2.22 -22.47
CA ARG A 167 -14.47 -2.99 -21.56
C ARG A 167 -13.01 -2.52 -21.60
N TRP A 168 -12.56 -2.00 -22.74
CA TRP A 168 -11.21 -1.49 -22.96
C TRP A 168 -10.87 -0.23 -22.15
N LEU A 169 -11.85 0.62 -21.82
CA LEU A 169 -11.62 1.82 -21.01
C LEU A 169 -11.39 1.47 -19.54
N VAL A 170 -12.09 0.44 -19.04
CA VAL A 170 -11.93 -0.06 -17.68
C VAL A 170 -10.59 -0.79 -17.52
N CYS A 171 -10.21 -1.61 -18.50
CA CYS A 171 -8.88 -2.23 -18.53
C CYS A 171 -7.77 -1.18 -18.73
N GLY A 172 -7.99 -0.16 -19.56
CA GLY A 172 -7.04 0.94 -19.77
C GLY A 172 -6.79 1.76 -18.50
N ALA A 173 -7.84 2.09 -17.75
CA ALA A 173 -7.71 2.79 -16.47
C ALA A 173 -6.99 1.95 -15.40
N ALA A 174 -7.19 0.62 -15.39
CA ALA A 174 -6.53 -0.29 -14.47
C ALA A 174 -5.08 -0.64 -14.85
N LEU A 175 -4.67 -0.41 -16.11
CA LEU A 175 -3.33 -0.71 -16.62
C LEU A 175 -2.42 0.53 -16.64
N VAL A 176 -3.00 1.72 -16.53
CA VAL A 176 -2.31 3.02 -16.52
C VAL A 176 -2.05 3.54 -15.08
N LEU A 177 -2.59 2.87 -14.06
CA LEU A 177 -2.41 3.15 -12.62
C LEU A 177 -1.63 2.03 -11.92
#